data_AF-A0A1W1XUF2-F1
#
_entry.id   AF-A0A1W1XUF2-F1
#
_cell.length_a   1.000
_cell.length_b   1.000
_cell.length_c   1.000
_cell.angle_alpha   90.00
_cell.angle_beta   90.00
_cell.angle_gamma   90.00
#
_symmetry.space_group_name_H-M   'P 1'
#
loop_
_entity.id
_entity.type
_entity.pdbx_description
1 polymer ?
#
loop_
_entity_poly.entity_id
_entity_poly.type
_entity_poly.pdbx_seq_one_letter_code
_entity_poly.pdbx_strand_id
1 'polypeptide(L)'
;MKAILSPTAWMILAAWLVAASAIPSAAQDGGFSREDRDRLIRLEAVFTTFMQQFGKRLEDLRQDMNLRFQQVDKRFEQLDQRFAQIDRRFEQVDQRFEQVDKRIDQVDKRIDELSKHMGTLVQLMVAIVGAFAAVAAVTVGFALWDRRTMSRPFETRVKPLEKDVEKLGRLLEDLRMLAEKDKDLAEVLRSFTLL
;
A
#
# COMPACT_ATOMS: atom_id res chain seq x y z
N MET A 1 -74.06 -52.34 78.15
CA MET A 1 -72.93 -53.25 77.86
C MET A 1 -71.88 -53.07 78.96
N LYS A 2 -71.83 -53.99 79.93
CA LYS A 2 -70.76 -54.02 80.96
C LYS A 2 -69.71 -55.02 80.46
N ALA A 3 -68.54 -54.52 80.04
CA ALA A 3 -67.45 -55.38 79.61
C ALA A 3 -66.82 -56.04 80.86
N ILE A 4 -67.09 -57.33 81.05
CA ILE A 4 -66.46 -58.16 82.07
C ILE A 4 -65.09 -58.56 81.52
N LEU A 5 -64.03 -57.83 81.91
CA LEU A 5 -62.66 -58.19 81.56
C LEU A 5 -62.22 -59.45 82.33
N SER A 6 -61.57 -60.39 81.63
CA SER A 6 -61.09 -61.65 82.21
C SER A 6 -59.99 -61.44 83.28
N PRO A 7 -59.80 -62.38 84.22
CA PRO A 7 -58.79 -62.25 85.29
C PRO A 7 -57.36 -62.05 84.77
N THR A 8 -57.05 -62.63 83.61
CA THR A 8 -55.75 -62.47 82.94
C THR A 8 -55.55 -61.07 82.38
N ALA A 9 -56.62 -60.39 81.95
CA ALA A 9 -56.54 -59.01 81.47
C ALA A 9 -56.22 -58.02 82.60
N TRP A 10 -56.73 -58.27 83.81
CA TRP A 10 -56.35 -57.50 85.00
C TRP A 10 -54.90 -57.72 85.42
N MET A 11 -54.39 -58.94 85.29
CA MET A 11 -52.97 -59.22 85.56
C MET A 11 -52.06 -58.52 84.54
N ILE A 12 -52.44 -58.48 83.27
CA ILE A 12 -51.68 -57.77 82.23
C ILE A 12 -51.74 -56.26 82.47
N LEU A 13 -52.90 -55.71 82.82
CA LEU A 13 -53.03 -54.29 83.17
C LEU A 13 -52.22 -53.94 84.42
N ALA A 14 -52.23 -54.78 85.45
CA ALA A 14 -51.44 -54.58 86.65
C ALA A 14 -49.93 -54.69 86.36
N ALA A 15 -49.51 -55.66 85.55
CA ALA A 15 -48.13 -55.78 85.10
C ALA A 15 -47.70 -54.58 84.24
N TRP A 16 -48.61 -54.04 83.41
CA TRP A 16 -48.36 -52.84 82.64
C TRP A 16 -48.31 -51.58 83.51
N LEU A 17 -49.13 -51.50 84.56
CA LEU A 17 -49.13 -50.41 85.52
C LEU A 17 -47.87 -50.41 86.39
N VAL A 18 -47.40 -51.60 86.78
CA VAL A 18 -46.15 -51.81 87.53
C VAL A 18 -44.94 -51.60 86.61
N ALA A 19 -45.01 -52.02 85.34
CA ALA A 19 -43.96 -51.72 84.36
C ALA A 19 -43.91 -50.22 84.04
N ALA A 20 -45.06 -49.54 83.99
CA ALA A 20 -45.14 -48.09 83.78
C ALA A 20 -44.64 -47.30 84.99
N SER A 21 -44.79 -47.81 86.21
CA SER A 21 -44.17 -47.22 87.42
C SER A 21 -42.70 -47.64 87.62
N ALA A 22 -42.24 -48.68 86.93
CA ALA A 22 -40.86 -49.15 86.92
C ALA A 22 -40.06 -48.69 85.69
N ILE A 23 -40.63 -47.86 84.80
CA ILE A 23 -39.82 -47.06 83.89
C ILE A 23 -38.98 -46.18 84.82
N PRO A 24 -37.64 -46.32 84.84
CA PRO A 24 -36.82 -45.29 85.43
C PRO A 24 -37.20 -44.06 84.62
N SER A 25 -37.88 -43.11 85.26
CA SER A 25 -37.88 -41.75 84.78
C SER A 25 -36.41 -41.34 84.77
N ALA A 26 -35.71 -41.64 83.67
CA ALA A 26 -34.47 -41.01 83.26
C ALA A 26 -34.76 -39.55 82.84
N ALA A 27 -35.65 -38.92 83.59
CA ALA A 27 -35.88 -37.51 83.76
C ALA A 27 -35.69 -37.24 85.27
N GLN A 28 -34.59 -37.75 85.83
CA GLN A 28 -34.06 -37.27 87.10
C GLN A 28 -32.61 -36.87 86.84
N ASP A 29 -32.39 -35.57 87.00
CA ASP A 29 -31.12 -34.86 87.11
C ASP A 29 -30.20 -34.80 85.88
N GLY A 30 -30.62 -33.94 84.95
CA GLY A 30 -29.72 -33.14 84.13
C GLY A 30 -30.06 -31.66 84.24
N GLY A 31 -30.42 -31.17 85.43
CA GLY A 31 -30.57 -29.73 85.64
C GLY A 31 -29.22 -29.08 85.33
N PHE A 32 -29.16 -28.31 84.24
CA PHE A 32 -27.95 -27.67 83.69
C PHE A 32 -26.93 -27.39 84.81
N SER A 33 -25.91 -28.26 84.90
CA SER A 33 -25.02 -28.32 86.05
C SER A 33 -24.26 -27.01 86.17
N ARG A 34 -23.72 -26.67 87.35
CA ARG A 34 -22.88 -25.47 87.50
C ARG A 34 -21.72 -25.50 86.49
N GLU A 35 -21.18 -26.69 86.21
CA GLU A 35 -20.12 -26.88 85.21
C GLU A 35 -20.58 -26.61 83.78
N ASP A 36 -21.82 -26.95 83.41
CA ASP A 36 -22.36 -26.68 82.07
C ASP A 36 -22.63 -25.18 81.89
N ARG A 37 -23.04 -24.49 82.95
CA ARG A 37 -23.15 -23.01 82.99
C ARG A 37 -21.79 -22.37 82.80
N ASP A 38 -20.77 -22.85 83.49
CA ASP A 38 -19.42 -22.31 83.37
C ASP A 38 -18.82 -22.56 81.97
N ARG A 39 -19.10 -23.72 81.37
CA ARG A 39 -18.73 -24.02 79.97
C ARG A 39 -19.46 -23.11 78.98
N LEU A 40 -20.75 -22.86 79.18
CA LEU A 40 -21.54 -21.98 78.32
C LEU A 40 -21.05 -20.52 78.42
N ILE A 41 -20.78 -20.02 79.64
CA ILE A 41 -20.23 -18.68 79.86
C ILE A 41 -18.86 -18.54 79.19
N ARG A 42 -17.99 -19.54 79.28
CA ARG A 42 -16.70 -19.54 78.57
C ARG A 42 -16.88 -19.58 77.06
N LEU A 43 -17.83 -20.37 76.56
CA LEU A 43 -18.14 -20.45 75.13
C LEU A 43 -18.67 -19.11 74.60
N GLU A 44 -19.56 -18.44 75.32
CA GLU A 44 -20.06 -17.11 74.98
C GLU A 44 -18.94 -16.06 75.02
N ALA A 45 -18.03 -16.13 76.00
CA ALA A 45 -16.87 -15.26 76.07
C ALA A 45 -15.89 -15.47 74.89
N VAL A 46 -15.66 -16.74 74.50
CA VAL A 46 -14.84 -17.07 73.32
C VAL A 46 -15.53 -16.62 72.03
N PHE A 47 -16.85 -16.83 71.92
CA PHE A 47 -17.63 -16.45 70.75
C PHE A 47 -17.68 -14.93 70.56
N THR A 48 -17.90 -14.17 71.63
CA THR A 48 -17.86 -12.70 71.58
C THR A 48 -16.49 -12.16 71.17
N THR A 49 -15.41 -12.74 71.71
CA THR A 49 -14.04 -12.41 71.33
C THR A 49 -13.77 -12.75 69.86
N PHE A 50 -14.23 -13.92 69.39
CA PHE A 50 -14.13 -14.34 68.00
C PHE A 50 -14.89 -13.39 67.07
N MET A 51 -16.14 -13.04 67.39
CA MET A 51 -16.95 -12.11 66.60
C MET A 51 -16.32 -10.72 66.54
N GLN A 52 -15.71 -10.26 67.64
CA GLN A 52 -14.99 -8.99 67.66
C GLN A 52 -13.73 -9.04 66.78
N GLN A 53 -12.97 -10.13 66.81
CA GLN A 53 -11.81 -10.33 65.95
C GLN A 53 -12.21 -10.45 64.48
N PHE A 54 -13.32 -11.14 64.19
CA PHE A 54 -13.85 -11.30 62.85
C PHE A 54 -14.35 -9.98 62.27
N GLY A 55 -15.05 -9.17 63.08
CA GLY A 55 -15.47 -7.83 62.70
C GLY A 55 -14.29 -6.91 62.34
N LYS A 56 -13.21 -6.95 63.14
CA LYS A 56 -11.97 -6.20 62.82
C LYS A 56 -11.32 -6.66 61.52
N ARG A 57 -11.19 -7.98 61.32
CA ARG A 57 -10.63 -8.52 60.07
C ARG A 57 -11.47 -8.17 58.84
N LEU A 58 -12.79 -8.18 58.97
CA LEU A 58 -13.69 -7.76 57.89
C LEU A 58 -13.54 -6.26 57.56
N GLU A 59 -13.39 -5.42 58.58
CA GLU A 59 -13.16 -3.99 58.38
C GLU A 59 -11.82 -3.73 57.69
N ASP A 60 -10.73 -4.39 58.14
CA ASP A 60 -9.41 -4.29 57.51
C ASP A 60 -9.43 -4.76 56.04
N LEU A 61 -10.10 -5.89 55.75
CA LEU A 61 -10.29 -6.38 54.38
C LEU A 61 -11.08 -5.38 53.53
N ARG A 62 -12.14 -4.79 54.09
CA ARG A 62 -12.94 -3.79 53.39
C ARG A 62 -12.13 -2.53 53.08
N GLN A 63 -11.27 -2.10 54.00
CA GLN A 63 -10.37 -0.97 53.80
C GLN A 63 -9.29 -1.27 52.76
N ASP A 64 -8.62 -2.42 52.82
CA ASP A 64 -7.63 -2.83 51.82
C ASP A 64 -8.26 -2.92 50.42
N MET A 65 -9.46 -3.49 50.34
CA MET A 65 -10.21 -3.58 49.09
C MET A 65 -10.56 -2.19 48.53
N ASN A 66 -11.02 -1.26 49.37
CA ASN A 66 -11.32 0.11 48.95
C ASN A 66 -10.06 0.84 48.45
N LEU A 67 -8.94 0.70 49.16
CA LEU A 67 -7.66 1.28 48.74
C LEU A 67 -7.20 0.72 47.39
N ARG A 68 -7.34 -0.60 47.17
CA ARG A 68 -7.02 -1.22 45.89
C ARG A 68 -7.95 -0.74 44.77
N PHE A 69 -9.25 -0.60 45.02
CA PHE A 69 -10.17 -0.05 44.03
C PHE A 69 -9.80 1.39 43.65
N GLN A 70 -9.49 2.25 44.62
CA GLN A 70 -9.02 3.61 44.32
C GLN A 70 -7.72 3.63 43.51
N GLN A 71 -6.80 2.69 43.75
CA GLN A 71 -5.59 2.55 42.94
C GLN A 71 -5.91 2.10 41.51
N VAL A 72 -6.88 1.20 41.36
CA VAL A 72 -7.37 0.75 40.05
C VAL A 72 -8.03 1.90 39.29
N ASP A 73 -8.91 2.67 39.94
CA ASP A 73 -9.56 3.84 39.34
C ASP A 73 -8.53 4.86 38.83
N LYS A 74 -7.51 5.17 39.63
CA LYS A 74 -6.40 6.05 39.21
C LYS A 74 -5.64 5.50 38.00
N ARG A 75 -5.48 4.18 37.89
CA ARG A 75 -4.84 3.57 36.72
C ARG A 75 -5.73 3.65 35.49
N PHE A 76 -7.04 3.49 35.65
CA PHE A 76 -8.00 3.67 34.56
C PHE A 76 -8.02 5.12 34.07
N GLU A 77 -8.04 6.11 34.96
CA GLU A 77 -7.94 7.52 34.57
C GLU A 77 -6.66 7.80 33.77
N GLN A 78 -5.53 7.22 34.18
CA GLN A 78 -4.27 7.34 33.44
C GLN A 78 -4.32 6.65 32.06
N LEU A 79 -5.02 5.51 31.94
CA LEU A 79 -5.23 4.85 30.66
C LEU A 79 -6.11 5.69 29.75
N ASP A 80 -7.21 6.25 30.26
CA ASP A 80 -8.11 7.12 29.49
C ASP A 80 -7.38 8.36 28.96
N GLN A 81 -6.52 8.97 29.79
CA GLN A 81 -5.67 10.08 29.33
C GLN A 81 -4.71 9.68 28.20
N ARG A 82 -4.13 8.47 28.28
CA ARG A 82 -3.25 7.94 27.22
C ARG A 82 -4.04 7.65 25.94
N PHE A 83 -5.24 7.08 26.05
CA PHE A 83 -6.10 6.85 24.90
C PHE A 83 -6.51 8.16 24.23
N ALA A 84 -6.93 9.17 25.01
CA ALA A 84 -7.22 10.49 24.47
C ALA A 84 -6.00 11.14 23.78
N GLN A 85 -4.79 10.90 24.30
CA GLN A 85 -3.56 11.36 23.63
C GLN A 85 -3.29 10.61 22.33
N ILE A 86 -3.55 9.30 22.29
CA ILE A 86 -3.43 8.47 21.09
C ILE A 86 -4.42 8.96 20.03
N ASP A 87 -5.68 9.20 20.38
CA ASP A 87 -6.71 9.69 19.47
C ASP A 87 -6.29 11.01 18.82
N ARG A 88 -5.81 11.97 19.62
CA ARG A 88 -5.28 13.25 19.09
C ARG A 88 -4.12 13.05 18.13
N ARG A 89 -3.24 12.07 18.38
CA ARG A 89 -2.14 11.76 17.47
C ARG A 89 -2.63 11.14 16.17
N PHE A 90 -3.63 10.27 16.23
CA PHE A 90 -4.26 9.72 15.02
C PHE A 90 -4.93 10.81 14.19
N GLU A 91 -5.66 11.73 14.83
CA GLU A 91 -6.30 12.85 14.15
C GLU A 91 -5.27 13.77 13.46
N GLN A 92 -4.12 14.01 14.09
CA GLN A 92 -2.99 14.72 13.45
C GLN A 92 -2.37 13.94 12.28
N VAL A 93 -2.30 12.61 12.39
CA VAL A 93 -1.80 11.75 11.31
C VAL A 93 -2.75 11.81 10.11
N ASP A 94 -4.06 11.72 10.34
CA ASP A 94 -5.07 11.83 9.28
C ASP A 94 -4.99 13.18 8.56
N GLN A 95 -4.87 14.28 9.30
CA GLN A 95 -4.68 15.61 8.71
C GLN A 95 -3.42 15.70 7.86
N ARG A 96 -2.32 15.03 8.27
CA ARG A 96 -1.09 14.98 7.48
C ARG A 96 -1.26 14.13 6.22
N PHE A 97 -1.98 13.02 6.31
CA PHE A 97 -2.30 12.21 5.13
C PHE A 97 -3.15 12.99 4.13
N GLU A 98 -4.19 13.70 4.55
CA GLU A 98 -4.97 14.56 3.65
C GLU A 98 -4.11 15.63 2.96
N GLN A 99 -3.13 16.21 3.67
CA GLN A 99 -2.20 17.18 3.08
C GLN A 99 -1.27 16.52 2.06
N VAL A 100 -0.83 15.30 2.32
CA VAL A 100 -0.01 14.52 1.38
C VAL A 100 -0.81 14.19 0.13
N ASP A 101 -2.05 13.72 0.27
CA ASP A 101 -2.93 13.43 -0.87
C ASP A 101 -3.14 14.68 -1.74
N LYS A 102 -3.44 15.83 -1.13
CA LYS A 102 -3.57 17.11 -1.86
C LYS A 102 -2.29 17.49 -2.61
N ARG A 103 -1.11 17.18 -2.05
CA ARG A 103 0.18 17.44 -2.71
C ARG A 103 0.42 16.47 -3.87
N ILE A 104 0.06 15.20 -3.71
CA ILE A 104 0.14 14.19 -4.77
C ILE A 104 -0.76 14.61 -5.94
N ASP A 105 -2.02 14.98 -5.68
CA ASP A 105 -2.94 15.47 -6.71
C ASP A 105 -2.38 16.69 -7.48
N GLN A 106 -1.69 17.59 -6.78
CA GLN A 106 -1.04 18.75 -7.42
C GLN A 106 0.16 18.34 -8.27
N VAL A 107 0.94 17.36 -7.82
CA VAL A 107 2.06 16.81 -8.59
C VAL A 107 1.56 16.10 -9.83
N ASP A 108 0.51 15.28 -9.72
CA ASP A 108 -0.08 14.57 -10.84
C ASP A 108 -0.60 15.54 -11.91
N LYS A 109 -1.30 16.61 -11.51
CA LYS A 109 -1.72 17.67 -12.44
C LYS A 109 -0.56 18.32 -13.17
N ARG A 110 0.55 18.58 -12.48
CA ARG A 110 1.77 19.14 -13.08
C ARG A 110 2.44 18.17 -14.04
N ILE A 111 2.47 16.88 -13.71
CA ILE A 111 3.01 15.83 -14.56
C ILE A 111 2.15 15.67 -15.82
N ASP A 112 0.83 15.71 -15.70
CA ASP A 112 -0.09 15.68 -16.84
C ASP A 112 0.10 16.88 -17.75
N GLU A 113 0.24 18.07 -17.18
CA GLU A 113 0.51 19.30 -17.94
C GLU A 113 1.86 19.21 -18.66
N LEU A 114 2.92 18.76 -17.98
CA LEU A 114 4.23 18.55 -18.59
C LEU A 114 4.16 17.51 -19.72
N SER A 115 3.42 16.42 -19.52
CA SER A 115 3.24 15.36 -20.52
C SER A 115 2.54 15.88 -21.77
N LYS A 116 1.53 16.76 -21.63
CA LYS A 116 0.88 17.43 -22.77
C LYS A 116 1.83 18.34 -23.53
N HIS A 117 2.62 19.14 -22.82
CA HIS A 117 3.63 20.01 -23.43
C HIS A 117 4.69 19.20 -24.18
N MET A 118 5.18 18.11 -23.57
CA MET A 118 6.11 17.19 -24.22
C MET A 118 5.50 16.55 -25.46
N GLY A 119 4.24 16.13 -25.42
CA GLY A 119 3.53 15.61 -26.60
C GLY A 119 3.49 16.63 -27.74
N THR A 120 3.24 17.90 -27.43
CA THR A 120 3.21 18.99 -28.42
C THR A 120 4.59 19.26 -29.01
N LEU A 121 5.64 19.25 -28.18
CA LEU A 121 7.03 19.41 -28.63
C LEU A 121 7.47 18.25 -29.53
N VAL A 122 7.14 17.01 -29.15
CA VAL A 122 7.43 15.81 -29.97
C VAL A 122 6.71 15.91 -31.31
N GLN A 123 5.44 16.33 -31.32
CA GLN A 123 4.67 16.49 -32.56
C GLN A 123 5.26 17.56 -33.48
N LEU A 124 5.75 18.68 -32.92
CA LEU A 124 6.44 19.72 -33.68
C LEU A 124 7.79 19.22 -34.24
N MET A 125 8.56 18.46 -33.45
CA MET A 125 9.79 17.83 -33.92
C MET A 125 9.53 16.86 -35.07
N VAL A 126 8.53 15.99 -34.95
CA VAL A 126 8.12 15.08 -36.03
C VAL A 126 7.69 15.84 -37.28
N ALA A 127 6.96 16.95 -37.13
CA ALA A 127 6.55 17.80 -38.25
C ALA A 127 7.77 18.44 -38.96
N ILE A 128 8.75 18.96 -38.21
CA ILE A 128 9.98 19.54 -38.78
C ILE A 128 10.80 18.47 -39.50
N VAL A 129 10.99 17.31 -38.87
CA VAL A 129 11.72 16.18 -39.47
C VAL A 129 11.01 15.70 -40.74
N GLY A 130 9.68 15.61 -40.71
CA GLY A 130 8.86 15.28 -41.88
C GLY A 130 8.99 16.30 -43.01
N ALA A 131 9.00 17.61 -42.69
CA ALA A 131 9.22 18.66 -43.66
C ALA A 131 10.61 18.58 -44.30
N PHE A 132 11.66 18.37 -43.49
CA PHE A 132 13.02 18.16 -43.97
C PHE A 132 13.13 16.93 -44.87
N ALA A 133 12.53 15.81 -44.46
CA ALA A 133 12.50 14.58 -45.24
C ALA A 133 11.78 14.79 -46.59
N ALA A 134 10.69 15.55 -46.61
CA ALA A 134 9.97 15.89 -47.84
C ALA A 134 10.83 16.73 -48.79
N VAL A 135 11.51 17.77 -48.29
CA VAL A 135 12.45 18.58 -49.09
C VAL A 135 13.57 17.70 -49.65
N ALA A 136 14.20 16.88 -48.81
CA ALA A 136 15.26 15.98 -49.24
C ALA A 136 14.76 14.98 -50.32
N ALA A 137 13.56 14.43 -50.16
CA ALA A 137 12.96 13.53 -51.15
C ALA A 137 12.71 14.24 -52.49
N VAL A 138 12.26 15.51 -52.48
CA VAL A 138 12.11 16.32 -53.69
C VAL A 138 13.46 16.58 -54.35
N THR A 139 14.48 16.98 -53.58
CA THR A 139 15.82 17.26 -54.11
C THR A 139 16.47 16.02 -54.71
N VAL A 140 16.43 14.89 -54.02
CA VAL A 140 16.96 13.61 -54.51
C VAL A 140 16.16 13.12 -55.73
N GLY A 141 14.83 13.24 -55.68
CA GLY A 141 13.96 12.89 -56.81
C GLY A 141 14.26 13.74 -58.05
N PHE A 142 14.43 15.05 -57.90
CA PHE A 142 14.81 15.96 -58.98
C PHE A 142 16.20 15.64 -59.54
N ALA A 143 17.19 15.40 -58.68
CA ALA A 143 18.55 15.04 -59.10
C ALA A 143 18.58 13.70 -59.88
N LEU A 144 17.78 12.72 -59.47
CA LEU A 144 17.63 11.45 -60.19
C LEU A 144 16.92 11.63 -61.54
N TRP A 145 15.93 12.54 -61.62
CA TRP A 145 15.25 12.89 -62.86
C TRP A 145 16.18 13.61 -63.86
N ASP A 146 16.94 14.59 -63.38
CA ASP A 146 17.87 15.41 -64.15
C ASP A 146 18.91 14.55 -64.89
N ARG A 147 19.56 13.62 -64.17
CA ARG A 147 20.53 12.69 -64.72
C ARG A 147 19.97 11.80 -65.84
N ARG A 148 18.67 11.49 -65.83
CA ARG A 148 18.04 10.58 -66.80
C ARG A 148 17.46 11.30 -68.03
N THR A 149 17.11 12.57 -67.92
CA THR A 149 16.44 13.32 -69.01
C THR A 149 17.31 14.35 -69.72
N MET A 150 18.31 14.96 -69.07
CA MET A 150 19.15 16.01 -69.70
C MET A 150 20.28 15.52 -70.60
N SER A 151 20.60 14.22 -70.65
CA SER A 151 21.65 13.71 -71.54
C SER A 151 21.22 13.57 -73.01
N ARG A 152 19.91 13.54 -73.30
CA ARG A 152 19.39 13.40 -74.67
C ARG A 152 19.71 14.58 -75.61
N PRO A 153 19.65 15.86 -75.20
CA PRO A 153 19.97 16.99 -76.09
C PRO A 153 21.47 17.19 -76.37
N PHE A 154 22.39 16.58 -75.60
CA PHE A 154 23.82 16.69 -75.89
C PHE A 154 24.22 15.87 -77.12
N GLU A 155 23.61 14.71 -77.34
CA GLU A 155 23.93 13.84 -78.46
C GLU A 155 23.59 14.47 -79.83
N THR A 156 22.54 15.29 -79.90
CA THR A 156 22.15 16.00 -81.13
C THR A 156 23.02 17.22 -81.44
N ARG A 157 23.66 17.81 -80.44
CA ARG A 157 24.59 18.95 -80.60
C ARG A 157 26.01 18.50 -80.98
N VAL A 158 26.41 17.28 -80.61
CA VAL A 158 27.76 16.75 -80.89
C VAL A 158 27.88 16.21 -82.32
N LYS A 159 26.82 15.61 -82.87
CA LYS A 159 26.79 15.09 -84.26
C LYS A 159 27.14 16.11 -85.37
N PRO A 160 26.69 17.37 -85.34
CA PRO A 160 27.10 18.35 -86.34
C PRO A 160 28.56 18.80 -86.16
N LEU A 161 29.05 18.93 -84.93
CA LEU A 161 30.45 19.28 -84.65
C LEU A 161 31.42 18.23 -85.20
N GLU A 162 31.06 16.94 -85.11
CA GLU A 162 31.88 15.84 -85.63
C GLU A 162 32.05 15.93 -87.16
N LYS A 163 30.98 16.30 -87.87
CA LYS A 163 31.04 16.50 -89.34
C LYS A 163 31.88 17.70 -89.73
N ASP A 164 31.84 18.78 -88.95
CA ASP A 164 32.63 19.98 -89.25
C ASP A 164 34.12 19.74 -88.99
N VAL A 165 34.47 18.96 -87.96
CA VAL A 165 35.85 18.51 -87.71
C VAL A 165 36.35 17.60 -88.85
N GLU A 166 35.52 16.67 -89.34
CA GLU A 166 35.89 15.78 -90.43
C GLU A 166 36.09 16.53 -91.78
N LYS A 167 35.30 17.59 -92.03
CA LYS A 167 35.49 18.47 -93.19
C LYS A 167 36.80 19.25 -93.10
N LEU A 168 37.14 19.79 -91.91
CA LEU A 168 38.39 20.49 -91.70
C LEU A 168 39.61 19.57 -91.92
N GLY A 169 39.51 18.30 -91.51
CA GLY A 169 40.54 17.30 -91.78
C GLY A 169 40.77 17.08 -93.27
N ARG A 170 39.71 16.97 -94.08
CA ARG A 170 39.82 16.82 -95.54
C ARG A 170 40.44 18.05 -96.21
N LEU A 171 40.04 19.25 -95.78
CA LEU A 171 40.59 20.50 -96.32
C LEU A 171 42.08 20.67 -95.96
N LEU A 172 42.49 20.24 -94.76
CA LEU A 172 43.90 20.20 -94.38
C LEU A 172 44.70 19.25 -95.26
N GLU A 173 44.15 18.09 -95.59
CA GLU A 173 44.81 17.12 -96.48
C GLU A 173 44.95 17.65 -97.92
N ASP A 174 43.91 18.30 -98.45
CA ASP A 174 43.94 18.93 -99.78
C ASP A 174 44.93 20.10 -99.83
N LEU A 175 44.98 20.93 -98.79
CA LEU A 175 45.96 22.02 -98.66
C LEU A 175 47.38 21.50 -98.50
N ARG A 176 47.57 20.41 -97.76
CA ARG A 176 48.86 19.73 -97.61
C ARG A 176 49.37 19.23 -98.97
N MET A 177 48.51 18.61 -99.75
CA MET A 177 48.84 18.14 -101.12
C MET A 177 49.18 19.29 -102.08
N LEU A 178 48.54 20.46 -101.91
CA LEU A 178 48.82 21.65 -102.72
C LEU A 178 50.12 22.34 -102.31
N ALA A 179 50.40 22.43 -101.01
CA ALA A 179 51.61 23.03 -100.47
C ALA A 179 52.88 22.24 -100.80
N GLU A 180 52.77 20.92 -101.07
CA GLU A 180 53.89 20.12 -101.57
C GLU A 180 54.30 20.49 -103.01
N LYS A 181 53.41 21.13 -103.78
CA LYS A 181 53.69 21.58 -105.16
C LYS A 181 54.04 23.06 -105.27
N ASP A 182 53.65 23.90 -104.30
CA ASP A 182 53.78 25.35 -104.40
C ASP A 182 54.59 25.91 -103.21
N LYS A 183 55.77 26.50 -103.51
CA LYS A 183 56.71 26.98 -102.48
C LYS A 183 56.10 28.11 -101.63
N ASP A 184 55.19 28.89 -102.21
CA ASP A 184 54.56 30.04 -101.55
C ASP A 184 53.47 29.60 -100.54
N LEU A 185 52.77 28.48 -100.79
CA LEU A 185 51.75 27.94 -99.87
C LEU A 185 52.37 27.27 -98.63
N ALA A 186 53.54 26.64 -98.80
CA ALA A 186 54.29 26.06 -97.68
C ALA A 186 54.76 27.12 -96.67
N GLU A 187 55.06 28.33 -97.15
CA GLU A 187 55.48 29.45 -96.30
C GLU A 187 54.29 30.06 -95.54
N VAL A 188 53.13 30.17 -96.17
CA VAL A 188 51.88 30.61 -95.51
C VAL A 188 51.44 29.62 -94.44
N LEU A 189 51.48 28.30 -94.69
CA LEU A 189 51.15 27.29 -93.68
C LEU A 189 52.11 27.31 -92.47
N ARG A 190 53.40 27.60 -92.69
CA ARG A 190 54.36 27.84 -91.61
C ARG A 190 54.07 29.10 -90.81
N SER A 191 53.61 30.17 -91.46
CA SER A 191 53.30 31.44 -90.79
C SER A 191 52.15 31.35 -89.77
N PHE A 192 51.25 30.39 -89.95
CA PHE A 192 50.14 30.14 -89.02
C PHE A 192 50.49 29.15 -87.88
N THR A 193 51.77 28.77 -87.70
CA THR A 193 52.21 27.82 -86.65
C THR A 193 51.49 26.47 -86.70
N LEU A 194 51.03 26.06 -87.89
CA LEU A 194 50.30 24.81 -88.13
C LEU A 194 51.20 23.65 -88.58
N LEU A 195 52.52 23.80 -88.40
CA LEU A 195 53.53 22.76 -88.59
C LEU A 195 54.66 22.94 -87.57
#